data_AF-A0A521NW76-F1
#
_entry.id   AF-A0A521NW76-F1
#
_cell.length_a   1.000
_cell.length_b   1.000
_cell.length_c   1.000
_cell.angle_alpha   90.00
_cell.angle_beta   90.00
_cell.angle_gamma   90.00
#
_symmetry.space_group_name_H-M   'P 1'
#
loop_
_entity.id
_entity.type
_entity.pdbx_description
1 polymer ?
#
loop_
_entity_poly.entity_id
_entity_poly.type
_entity_poly.pdbx_seq_one_letter_code
_entity_poly.pdbx_strand_id
1 'polypeptide(L)' 'MISKISEGVEITVETFYQADYSNPLNGEFMFAYRITIENHNPFTIKL' A
#
# COMPACT_ATOMS: atom_id res chain seq x y z
N MET A 1 -1.39 -7.87 -3.24
CA MET A 1 -1.78 -6.57 -3.82
C MET A 1 -3.28 -6.46 -3.71
N ILE A 2 -3.79 -5.34 -3.18
CA ILE A 2 -5.22 -5.05 -3.09
C ILE A 2 -5.45 -3.65 -3.63
N SER A 3 -6.51 -3.43 -4.40
CA SER A 3 -6.93 -2.11 -4.84
C SER A 3 -8.36 -1.83 -4.46
N LYS A 4 -8.68 -0.55 -4.30
CA LYS A 4 -10.03 -0.07 -4.08
C LYS A 4 -10.19 1.30 -4.73
N ILE A 5 -11.31 1.50 -5.40
CA ILE A 5 -11.69 2.79 -5.98
C ILE A 5 -12.84 3.41 -5.18
N SER A 6 -12.76 4.72 -4.93
CA SER A 6 -13.81 5.51 -4.30
C SER A 6 -13.79 6.92 -4.90
N GLU A 7 -14.95 7.45 -5.30
CA GLU A 7 -15.06 8.80 -5.90
C GLU A 7 -14.03 9.07 -7.03
N GLY A 8 -13.77 8.06 -7.87
CA GLY A 8 -12.81 8.16 -8.98
C GLY A 8 -11.33 8.15 -8.57
N VAL A 9 -11.01 7.95 -7.29
CA VAL A 9 -9.63 7.79 -6.80
C VAL A 9 -9.38 6.32 -6.51
N GLU A 10 -8.40 5.74 -7.19
CA GLU A 10 -7.96 4.37 -6.96
C GLU A 10 -6.75 4.35 -6.04
N ILE A 11 -6.83 3.55 -4.98
CA ILE A 11 -5.73 3.29 -4.07
C ILE A 11 -5.36 1.82 -4.21
N THR A 12 -4.09 1.59 -4.52
CA THR A 12 -3.49 0.26 -4.62
C THR A 12 -2.44 0.10 -3.53
N VAL A 13 -2.54 -0.97 -2.76
CA VAL A 13 -1.60 -1.31 -1.69
C VAL A 13 -0.92 -2.64 -2.00
N GLU A 14 0.41 -2.61 -1.99
CA GLU A 14 1.25 -3.79 -2.07
C GLU A 14 1.99 -3.96 -0.75
N THR A 15 1.89 -5.14 -0.16
CA THR A 15 2.54 -5.48 1.12
C THR A 15 3.70 -6.43 0.85
N PHE A 16 4.83 -6.16 1.47
CA PHE A 16 6.07 -6.90 1.33
C PHE A 16 6.56 -7.32 2.71
N TYR A 17 6.73 -8.62 2.93
CA TYR A 17 7.43 -9.09 4.11
C TYR A 17 8.93 -8.83 3.96
N GLN A 18 9.54 -8.27 5.01
CA GLN A 18 10.94 -7.87 5.02
C GLN A 18 11.74 -8.86 5.88
N ALA A 19 12.12 -9.99 5.28
CA ALA A 19 12.76 -11.10 5.98
C ALA A 19 14.08 -10.68 6.66
N ASP A 20 14.89 -9.87 5.99
CA ASP A 20 16.18 -9.39 6.50
C ASP A 20 16.05 -8.49 7.74
N TYR A 21 14.85 -7.94 7.97
CA TYR A 21 14.52 -7.06 9.09
C TYR A 21 13.59 -7.72 10.10
N SER A 22 13.34 -9.01 9.97
CA SER A 22 12.42 -9.77 10.83
C SER A 22 13.17 -10.80 11.67
N ASN A 23 12.65 -11.09 12.86
CA ASN A 23 13.13 -12.17 13.71
C ASN A 23 11.96 -13.07 14.17
N PRO A 24 11.54 -14.03 13.33
CA PRO A 24 10.40 -14.90 13.62
C PRO A 24 10.53 -15.72 14.90
N LEU A 25 11.75 -16.08 15.30
CA LEU A 25 12.00 -16.85 16.53
C LEU A 25 11.67 -16.03 17.78
N ASN A 26 11.83 -14.72 17.70
CA ASN A 26 11.43 -13.78 18.76
C ASN A 26 10.01 -13.22 18.55
N GLY A 27 9.29 -13.67 17.51
CA GLY A 27 7.96 -13.18 17.17
C GLY A 27 7.93 -11.80 16.54
N GLU A 28 9.06 -11.30 16.02
CA GLU A 28 9.17 -9.99 15.39
C GLU A 28 9.06 -10.11 13.86
N PHE A 29 8.10 -9.42 13.26
CA PHE A 29 7.82 -9.50 11.82
C PHE A 29 7.69 -8.10 11.22
N MET A 30 8.58 -7.77 10.29
CA MET A 30 8.61 -6.50 9.58
C MET A 30 7.90 -6.61 8.23
N PHE A 31 7.02 -5.66 7.95
CA PHE A 31 6.34 -5.53 6.67
C PHE A 31 6.50 -4.11 6.14
N ALA A 32 6.91 -4.00 4.89
CA ALA A 32 6.88 -2.75 4.13
C ALA A 32 5.61 -2.72 3.27
N TYR A 33 5.17 -1.53 2.90
CA TYR A 33 4.08 -1.37 1.96
C TYR A 33 4.38 -0.27 0.94
N ARG A 34 3.87 -0.46 -0.28
CA ARG A 34 3.86 0.56 -1.34
C ARG A 34 2.41 0.94 -1.62
N ILE A 35 2.10 2.24 -1.51
CA ILE A 35 0.79 2.80 -1.83
C ILE A 35 0.91 3.57 -3.14
N THR A 36 0.08 3.20 -4.11
CA THR A 36 -0.10 3.93 -5.37
C THR A 36 -1.48 4.59 -5.33
N ILE A 37 -1.53 5.89 -5.60
CA ILE A 37 -2.77 6.68 -5.61
C ILE A 37 -2.94 7.26 -7.01
N GLU A 38 -4.02 6.87 -7.69
CA GLU A 38 -4.33 7.29 -9.05
C GLU A 38 -5.64 8.06 -9.07
N ASN A 39 -5.61 9.28 -9.62
CA ASN A 39 -6.79 10.10 -9.81
C ASN A 39 -7.33 9.88 -11.24
N HIS A 40 -8.44 9.16 -11.35
CA HIS A 40 -9.14 8.92 -12.62
C HIS A 40 -10.15 10.04 -12.96
N ASN A 41 -10.25 11.08 -12.13
CA ASN A 41 -11.13 12.20 -12.39
C ASN A 41 -10.55 13.15 -13.45
N PRO A 42 -11.39 13.85 -14.23
CA PRO A 42 -10.96 14.85 -15.19
C PRO A 42 -10.54 16.19 -14.55
N PHE A 43 -10.51 16.26 -13.22
CA PHE A 43 -10.14 17.44 -12.44
C PHE A 43 -9.06 17.10 -11.41
N THR A 44 -8.30 18.11 -11.00
CA THR A 44 -7.28 17.97 -9.97
C THR A 44 -7.91 17.76 -8.60
N ILE A 45 -7.36 16.85 -7.82
CA ILE A 45 -7.71 16.64 -6.41
C ILE A 45 -6.53 17.01 -5.52
N LYS A 46 -6.80 17.15 -4.23
CA LYS A 46 -5.78 17.28 -3.19
C LYS A 46 -5.92 16.10 -2.23
N LEU A 47 -4.80 15.47 -1.91
CA LEU A 47 -4.73 14.43 -0.89
C LEU A 47 -4.91 15.01 0.53
#